data_AF-A0A1E7DRX5-F1
#
_entry.id   AF-A0A1E7DRX5-F1
#
_cell.length_a   1.000
_cell.length_b   1.000
_cell.length_c   1.000
_cell.angle_alpha   90.00
_cell.angle_beta   90.00
_cell.angle_gamma   90.00
#
_symmetry.space_group_name_H-M   'P 1'
#
loop_
_entity.id
_entity.type
_entity.pdbx_description
1 polymer ?
#
loop_
_entity_poly.entity_id
_entity_poly.type
_entity_poly.pdbx_seq_one_letter_code
_entity_poly.pdbx_strand_id
1 'polypeptide(L)'
;MSVYLNDQYVVDISNKILSLRDQLIKEKANLDSNQVHANIEKHLKSWRKNLVEIYAYSISRDMDATFSILREWGDEAVDTLVNLNLPLDIALDEVRDYRNLIGLIIKDEAIKYDLSFDQFYEILSRFGAVVDRAVHWLSMSYTRKFLTRINAAEAVALELSIPVIKVAETVGVLPLIGDIDTKRAQELMDKAMAKSSELSLEYIVIDLSGVPIIDTMVADRIFKVINGLSLLGIKALLTGIRPEIAQTMINLGVNVNTSDIPVYSSLQKALKSLRVESL
;
A
#
# COMPACT_ATOMS: atom_id res chain seq x y z
N MET A 1 37.17 13.99 12.85
CA MET A 1 36.80 14.47 14.21
C MET A 1 36.71 15.98 14.09
N SER A 2 35.51 16.54 14.18
CA SER A 2 35.28 17.96 13.94
C SER A 2 35.90 18.76 15.10
N VAL A 3 36.73 19.76 14.76
CA VAL A 3 37.72 20.36 15.67
C VAL A 3 37.06 21.23 16.75
N TYR A 4 35.79 21.58 16.58
CA TYR A 4 35.10 22.62 17.35
C TYR A 4 33.89 22.15 18.16
N LEU A 5 33.64 20.84 18.28
CA LEU A 5 32.48 20.31 19.03
C LEU A 5 32.40 20.78 20.50
N ASN A 6 33.54 21.17 21.07
CA ASN A 6 33.64 21.62 22.46
C ASN A 6 33.65 23.15 22.59
N ASP A 7 33.51 23.89 21.49
CA ASP A 7 33.50 25.34 21.54
C ASP A 7 32.17 25.84 22.11
N GLN A 8 32.26 26.85 22.99
CA GLN A 8 31.11 27.38 23.72
C GLN A 8 29.99 27.87 22.77
N TYR A 9 30.35 28.46 21.62
CA TYR A 9 29.35 28.96 20.67
C TYR A 9 28.51 27.83 20.05
N VAL A 10 29.07 26.64 19.83
CA VAL A 10 28.34 25.48 19.28
C VAL A 10 27.25 25.04 20.25
N VAL A 11 27.60 24.98 21.55
CA VAL A 11 26.66 24.64 22.63
C VAL A 11 25.60 25.72 22.78
N ASP A 12 25.98 26.99 22.72
CA ASP A 12 25.07 28.13 22.84
C ASP A 12 24.04 28.18 21.70
N ILE A 13 24.47 27.94 20.45
CA ILE A 13 23.58 27.89 19.28
C ILE A 13 22.56 26.75 19.43
N SER A 14 23.03 25.56 19.80
CA SER A 14 22.16 24.41 20.07
C SER A 14 21.14 24.72 21.17
N ASN A 15 21.58 25.30 22.29
CA ASN A 15 20.70 25.68 23.39
C ASN A 15 19.71 26.77 23.01
N LYS A 16 20.12 27.72 22.16
CA LYS A 16 19.24 28.75 21.62
C LYS A 16 18.10 28.13 20.82
N ILE A 17 18.39 27.20 19.91
CA ILE A 17 17.37 26.49 19.13
C ILE A 17 16.41 25.74 20.06
N LEU A 18 16.94 25.00 21.05
CA LEU A 18 16.12 24.28 22.03
C LEU A 18 15.21 25.22 22.83
N SER A 19 15.69 26.40 23.21
CA SER A 19 14.91 27.42 23.93
C SER A 19 13.75 27.99 23.10
N LEU A 20 13.91 28.03 21.76
CA LEU A 20 12.92 28.55 20.83
C LEU A 20 11.96 27.47 20.31
N ARG A 21 12.17 26.19 20.65
CA ARG A 21 11.41 25.04 20.14
C ARG A 21 9.89 25.25 20.16
N ASP A 22 9.34 25.65 21.30
CA ASP A 22 7.90 25.78 21.46
C ASP A 22 7.35 27.00 20.69
N GLN A 23 8.17 28.02 20.46
CA GLN A 23 7.84 29.16 19.60
C GLN A 23 7.84 28.76 18.13
N LEU A 24 8.88 28.05 17.67
CA LEU A 24 8.99 27.57 16.28
C LEU A 24 7.80 26.68 15.89
N ILE A 25 7.34 25.82 16.80
CA ILE A 25 6.15 24.98 16.58
C ILE A 25 4.88 25.83 16.43
N LYS A 26 4.73 26.89 17.24
CA LYS A 26 3.57 27.79 17.17
C LYS A 26 3.57 28.64 15.90
N GLU A 27 4.72 29.19 15.52
CA GLU A 27 4.87 30.00 14.31
C GLU A 27 4.49 29.20 13.07
N LYS A 28 4.91 27.92 13.00
CA LYS A 28 4.51 27.02 11.91
C LYS A 28 3.01 26.74 11.88
N ALA A 29 2.41 26.43 13.04
CA ALA A 29 0.97 26.14 13.12
C ALA A 29 0.10 27.31 12.60
N ASN A 30 0.55 28.56 12.77
CA ASN A 30 -0.17 29.74 12.28
C ASN A 30 -0.06 29.95 10.76
N LEU A 31 0.95 29.39 10.11
CA LEU A 31 1.17 29.50 8.66
C LEU A 31 0.31 28.48 7.87
N ASP A 32 -0.04 27.34 8.48
CA ASP A 32 -0.75 26.22 7.84
C ASP A 32 -2.28 26.23 8.07
N SER A 33 -2.97 27.33 7.76
CA SER A 33 -4.43 27.49 8.00
C SER A 33 -5.36 26.62 7.10
N ASN A 34 -4.89 25.47 6.61
CA ASN A 34 -5.70 24.49 5.89
C ASN A 34 -6.30 23.43 6.86
N GLN A 35 -7.62 23.25 6.79
CA GLN A 35 -8.44 22.38 7.68
C GLN A 35 -7.95 20.92 7.82
N VAL A 36 -7.15 20.41 6.88
CA VAL A 36 -6.56 19.06 6.94
C VAL A 36 -5.66 18.88 8.17
N HIS A 37 -5.07 19.97 8.68
CA HIS A 37 -4.13 19.89 9.79
C HIS A 37 -4.77 19.77 11.17
N ALA A 38 -6.00 20.22 11.44
CA ALA A 38 -6.50 20.27 12.83
C ALA A 38 -6.56 18.89 13.53
N ASN A 39 -6.94 17.82 12.81
CA ASN A 39 -6.95 16.46 13.36
C ASN A 39 -5.55 15.81 13.42
N ILE A 40 -4.66 16.25 12.55
CA ILE A 40 -3.29 15.74 12.42
C ILE A 40 -2.36 16.47 13.43
N GLU A 41 -2.64 17.72 13.74
CA GLU A 41 -1.85 18.63 14.59
C GLU A 41 -1.65 18.07 16.00
N LYS A 42 -2.68 17.42 16.56
CA LYS A 42 -2.60 16.74 17.85
C LYS A 42 -1.58 15.60 17.83
N HIS A 43 -1.48 14.88 16.72
CA HIS A 43 -0.55 13.76 16.53
C HIS A 43 0.87 14.23 16.17
N LEU A 44 1.01 15.36 15.47
CA LEU A 44 2.30 15.87 15.03
C LEU A 44 3.08 16.68 16.08
N LYS A 45 2.45 17.08 17.19
CA LYS A 45 3.12 17.94 18.18
C LYS A 45 4.40 17.31 18.77
N SER A 46 4.33 16.03 19.17
CA SER A 46 5.50 15.31 19.70
C SER A 46 6.57 15.15 18.63
N TRP A 47 6.13 14.82 17.42
CA TRP A 47 6.99 14.63 16.27
C TRP A 47 7.76 15.91 15.88
N ARG A 48 7.09 17.07 15.81
CA ARG A 48 7.72 18.38 15.54
C ARG A 48 8.75 18.75 16.62
N LYS A 49 8.39 18.49 17.89
CA LYS A 49 9.27 18.71 19.05
C LYS A 49 10.58 17.93 18.89
N ASN A 50 10.47 16.63 18.57
CA ASN A 50 11.63 15.75 18.41
C ASN A 50 12.48 16.16 17.20
N LEU A 51 11.87 16.59 16.09
CA LEU A 51 12.61 17.07 14.91
C LEU A 51 13.48 18.28 15.24
N VAL A 52 12.92 19.29 15.92
CA VAL A 52 13.67 20.47 16.35
C VAL A 52 14.81 20.10 17.32
N GLU A 53 14.57 19.13 18.21
CA GLU A 53 15.62 18.63 19.12
C GLU A 53 16.75 17.92 18.38
N ILE A 54 16.43 17.04 17.42
CA ILE A 54 17.42 16.37 16.55
C ILE A 54 18.26 17.40 15.79
N TYR A 55 17.62 18.43 15.25
CA TYR A 55 18.30 19.51 14.55
C TYR A 55 19.23 20.32 15.46
N ALA A 56 18.80 20.67 16.68
CA ALA A 56 19.70 21.32 17.64
C ALA A 56 20.90 20.42 17.99
N TYR A 57 20.65 19.13 18.25
CA TYR A 57 21.70 18.17 18.59
C TYR A 57 22.67 17.89 17.46
N SER A 58 22.27 18.03 16.19
CA SER A 58 23.19 17.91 15.05
C SER A 58 24.40 18.86 15.12
N ILE A 59 24.21 20.01 15.78
CA ILE A 59 25.21 21.05 15.93
C ILE A 59 26.20 20.69 17.03
N SER A 60 25.70 20.28 18.21
CA SER A 60 26.49 20.17 19.45
C SER A 60 26.83 18.75 19.89
N ARG A 61 26.20 17.72 19.33
CA ARG A 61 26.39 16.32 19.73
C ARG A 61 27.11 15.51 18.68
N ASP A 62 27.50 14.30 19.07
CA ASP A 62 28.02 13.30 18.15
C ASP A 62 27.00 12.97 17.02
N MET A 63 27.51 12.82 15.79
CA MET A 63 26.67 12.61 14.61
C MET A 63 26.07 11.20 14.58
N ASP A 64 26.78 10.17 15.05
CA ASP A 64 26.26 8.81 15.04
C ASP A 64 25.10 8.66 16.03
N ALA A 65 25.25 9.24 17.23
CA ALA A 65 24.16 9.33 18.20
C ALA A 65 22.95 10.11 17.63
N THR A 66 23.20 11.24 16.96
CA THR A 66 22.15 12.04 16.33
C THR A 66 21.43 11.28 15.22
N PHE A 67 22.16 10.55 14.38
CA PHE A 67 21.57 9.72 13.32
C PHE A 67 20.76 8.54 13.87
N SER A 68 21.14 7.98 15.03
CA SER A 68 20.35 6.94 15.68
C SER A 68 18.99 7.48 16.13
N ILE A 69 18.96 8.65 16.79
CA ILE A 69 17.71 9.29 17.23
C ILE A 69 16.86 9.71 16.02
N LEU A 70 17.50 10.24 14.96
CA LEU A 70 16.82 10.58 13.71
C LEU A 70 16.13 9.37 13.09
N ARG A 71 16.78 8.19 13.14
CA ARG A 71 16.21 6.94 12.62
C ARG A 71 14.93 6.56 13.37
N GLU A 72 14.98 6.55 14.71
CA GLU A 72 13.84 6.21 15.56
C GLU A 72 12.66 7.17 15.32
N TRP A 73 12.95 8.48 15.29
CA TRP A 73 11.96 9.50 14.96
C TRP A 73 11.38 9.31 13.55
N GLY A 74 12.22 9.00 12.56
CA GLY A 74 11.82 8.79 11.18
C GLY A 74 10.91 7.57 11.00
N ASP A 75 11.18 6.49 11.73
CA ASP A 75 10.33 5.29 11.71
C ASP A 75 8.96 5.56 12.34
N GLU A 76 8.90 6.26 13.49
CA GLU A 76 7.64 6.67 14.12
C GLU A 76 6.82 7.62 13.23
N ALA A 77 7.50 8.56 12.56
CA ALA A 77 6.88 9.49 11.62
C ALA A 77 6.24 8.75 10.44
N VAL A 78 6.97 7.83 9.83
CA VAL A 78 6.48 7.01 8.72
C VAL A 78 5.31 6.13 9.15
N ASP A 79 5.39 5.52 10.33
CA ASP A 79 4.28 4.73 10.87
C ASP A 79 3.01 5.56 11.04
N THR A 80 3.14 6.78 11.57
CA THR A 80 2.01 7.70 11.72
C THR A 80 1.39 8.04 10.37
N LEU A 81 2.21 8.46 9.39
CA LEU A 81 1.72 8.83 8.06
C LEU A 81 1.00 7.66 7.38
N VAL A 82 1.63 6.49 7.38
CA VAL A 82 1.11 5.31 6.70
C VAL A 82 -0.17 4.81 7.40
N ASN A 83 -0.22 4.78 8.74
CA ASN A 83 -1.42 4.39 9.49
C ASN A 83 -2.62 5.32 9.27
N LEU A 84 -2.35 6.62 9.11
CA LEU A 84 -3.39 7.62 8.87
C LEU A 84 -3.66 7.85 7.37
N ASN A 85 -3.02 7.08 6.49
CA ASN A 85 -3.11 7.20 5.03
C ASN A 85 -2.80 8.62 4.52
N LEU A 86 -1.77 9.23 5.10
CA LEU A 86 -1.31 10.57 4.78
C LEU A 86 -0.17 10.55 3.77
N PRO A 87 -0.10 11.56 2.88
CA PRO A 87 0.97 11.67 1.90
C PRO A 87 2.32 12.05 2.56
N LEU A 88 3.42 11.65 1.91
CA LEU A 88 4.79 11.87 2.39
C LEU A 88 5.19 13.36 2.39
N ASP A 89 4.62 14.16 1.49
CA ASP A 89 4.90 15.60 1.36
C ASP A 89 4.70 16.36 2.69
N ILE A 90 3.73 15.96 3.51
CA ILE A 90 3.52 16.52 4.87
C ILE A 90 4.81 16.45 5.70
N ALA A 91 5.49 15.30 5.74
CA ALA A 91 6.72 15.17 6.51
C ALA A 91 7.91 15.89 5.86
N LEU A 92 7.96 15.93 4.52
CA LEU A 92 9.03 16.62 3.80
C LEU A 92 8.92 18.14 3.93
N ASP A 93 7.71 18.67 3.94
CA ASP A 93 7.46 20.09 4.16
C ASP A 93 7.91 20.51 5.55
N GLU A 94 7.62 19.72 6.59
CA GLU A 94 8.04 20.03 7.96
C GLU A 94 9.57 19.99 8.10
N VAL A 95 10.22 18.99 7.50
CA VAL A 95 11.69 18.91 7.41
C VAL A 95 12.27 20.17 6.75
N ARG A 96 11.70 20.61 5.62
CA ARG A 96 12.11 21.81 4.90
C ARG A 96 11.89 23.09 5.71
N ASP A 97 10.73 23.21 6.34
CA ASP A 97 10.29 24.43 6.98
C ASP A 97 11.10 24.66 8.27
N TYR A 98 11.30 23.61 9.09
CA TYR A 98 12.23 23.69 10.22
C TYR A 98 13.68 23.88 9.79
N ARG A 99 14.10 23.31 8.65
CA ARG A 99 15.44 23.57 8.09
C ARG A 99 15.64 25.06 7.83
N ASN A 100 14.65 25.73 7.25
CA ASN A 100 14.73 27.15 6.93
C ASN A 100 14.73 28.03 8.19
N LEU A 101 13.83 27.75 9.15
CA LEU A 101 13.74 28.51 10.40
C LEU A 101 15.03 28.39 11.22
N ILE A 102 15.56 27.17 11.38
CA ILE A 102 16.78 26.95 12.16
C ILE A 102 18.02 27.46 11.41
N GLY A 103 18.04 27.38 10.08
CA GLY A 103 19.10 27.99 9.27
C GLY A 103 19.23 29.51 9.50
N LEU A 104 18.11 30.21 9.70
CA LEU A 104 18.14 31.63 10.07
C LEU A 104 18.74 31.86 11.46
N ILE A 105 18.38 31.03 12.45
CA ILE A 105 18.95 31.11 13.80
C ILE A 105 20.47 30.89 13.77
N ILE A 106 20.93 29.87 13.04
CA ILE A 106 22.37 29.58 12.90
C ILE A 106 23.09 30.77 12.26
N LYS A 107 22.53 31.35 11.20
CA LYS A 107 23.10 32.53 10.52
C LYS A 107 23.17 33.75 11.45
N ASP A 108 22.11 34.03 12.22
CA ASP A 108 22.08 35.19 13.11
C ASP A 108 23.06 35.04 14.30
N GLU A 109 23.14 33.84 14.90
CA GLU A 109 24.13 33.59 15.95
C GLU A 109 25.56 33.57 15.40
N ALA A 110 25.80 33.08 14.18
CA ALA A 110 27.12 33.13 13.56
C ALA A 110 27.64 34.57 13.39
N ILE A 111 26.76 35.52 13.03
CA ILE A 111 27.08 36.94 12.97
C ILE A 111 27.40 37.48 14.38
N LYS A 112 26.59 37.12 15.38
CA LYS A 112 26.75 37.59 16.76
C LYS A 112 28.06 37.14 17.40
N TYR A 113 28.52 35.91 17.12
CA TYR A 113 29.78 35.37 17.63
C TYR A 113 30.99 35.69 16.72
N ASP A 114 30.79 36.45 15.63
CA ASP A 114 31.82 36.76 14.63
C ASP A 114 32.54 35.50 14.11
N LEU A 115 31.76 34.46 13.78
CA LEU A 115 32.31 33.19 13.33
C LEU A 115 33.00 33.34 11.97
N SER A 116 34.15 32.70 11.83
CA SER A 116 34.81 32.55 10.53
C SER A 116 33.95 31.73 9.57
N PHE A 117 34.20 31.87 8.26
CA PHE A 117 33.52 31.07 7.24
C PHE A 117 33.69 29.56 7.47
N ASP A 118 34.86 29.12 7.95
CA ASP A 118 35.12 27.70 8.23
C ASP A 118 34.25 27.20 9.40
N GLN A 119 34.17 27.94 10.50
CA GLN A 119 33.32 27.60 11.64
C GLN A 119 31.83 27.60 11.28
N PHE A 120 31.39 28.61 10.53
CA PHE A 120 30.01 28.68 10.06
C PHE A 120 29.67 27.52 9.11
N TYR A 121 30.54 27.23 8.16
CA TYR A 121 30.36 26.13 7.21
C TYR A 121 30.34 24.78 7.92
N GLU A 122 31.16 24.57 8.96
CA GLU A 122 31.16 23.33 9.73
C GLU A 122 29.82 23.11 10.44
N ILE A 123 29.28 24.13 11.12
CA ILE A 123 27.95 24.04 11.76
C ILE A 123 26.87 23.74 10.71
N LEU A 124 26.86 24.51 9.62
CA LEU A 124 25.85 24.38 8.58
C LEU A 124 25.91 23.01 7.88
N SER A 125 27.11 22.47 7.67
CA SER A 125 27.32 21.16 7.05
C SER A 125 26.83 20.03 7.95
N ARG A 126 27.09 20.09 9.25
CA ARG A 126 26.59 19.10 10.22
C ARG A 126 25.07 19.09 10.29
N PHE A 127 24.48 20.29 10.39
CA PHE A 127 23.04 20.48 10.35
C PHE A 127 22.43 19.96 9.04
N GLY A 128 23.01 20.37 7.90
CA GLY A 128 22.59 19.94 6.57
C GLY A 128 22.64 18.42 6.39
N ALA A 129 23.68 17.75 6.90
CA ALA A 129 23.80 16.30 6.82
C ALA A 129 22.66 15.56 7.54
N VAL A 130 22.15 16.11 8.65
CA VAL A 130 20.98 15.56 9.36
C VAL A 130 19.70 15.82 8.57
N VAL A 131 19.53 17.00 7.98
CA VAL A 131 18.39 17.29 7.08
C VAL A 131 18.35 16.33 5.90
N ASP A 132 19.47 16.16 5.20
CA ASP A 132 19.58 15.28 4.03
C ASP A 132 19.25 13.82 4.41
N ARG A 133 19.76 13.38 5.57
CA ARG A 133 19.47 12.04 6.09
C ARG A 133 18.00 11.88 6.46
N ALA A 134 17.35 12.92 7.00
CA ALA A 134 15.94 12.91 7.34
C ALA A 134 15.08 12.70 6.09
N VAL A 135 15.31 13.51 5.04
CA VAL A 135 14.62 13.40 3.75
C VAL A 135 14.80 12.01 3.14
N HIS A 136 16.05 11.54 3.10
CA HIS A 136 16.37 10.24 2.52
C HIS A 136 15.68 9.09 3.28
N TRP A 137 15.77 9.09 4.61
CA TRP A 137 15.16 8.05 5.46
C TRP A 137 13.65 8.04 5.33
N LEU A 138 12.99 9.20 5.48
CA LEU A 138 11.54 9.32 5.35
C LEU A 138 11.08 8.82 3.98
N SER A 139 11.76 9.22 2.90
CA SER A 139 11.41 8.83 1.54
C SER A 139 11.53 7.32 1.33
N MET A 140 12.66 6.72 1.73
CA MET A 140 12.88 5.28 1.57
C MET A 140 11.95 4.44 2.44
N SER A 141 11.81 4.80 3.72
CA SER A 141 11.00 4.05 4.68
C SER A 141 9.51 4.16 4.35
N TYR A 142 9.03 5.35 3.97
CA TYR A 142 7.66 5.53 3.50
C TYR A 142 7.38 4.71 2.25
N THR A 143 8.21 4.85 1.21
CA THR A 143 8.04 4.09 -0.05
C THR A 143 8.02 2.60 0.22
N ARG A 144 8.93 2.10 1.06
CA ARG A 144 8.97 0.68 1.42
C ARG A 144 7.69 0.24 2.12
N LYS A 145 7.26 0.94 3.19
CA LYS A 145 6.06 0.55 3.94
C LYS A 145 4.79 0.66 3.09
N PHE A 146 4.71 1.71 2.27
CA PHE A 146 3.59 1.94 1.37
C PHE A 146 3.48 0.85 0.30
N LEU A 147 4.59 0.51 -0.37
CA LEU A 147 4.62 -0.60 -1.34
C LEU A 147 4.29 -1.94 -0.69
N THR A 148 4.80 -2.22 0.52
CA THR A 148 4.42 -3.44 1.25
C THR A 148 2.91 -3.51 1.49
N ARG A 149 2.27 -2.38 1.86
CA ARG A 149 0.82 -2.32 2.05
C ARG A 149 0.05 -2.51 0.74
N ILE A 150 0.49 -1.87 -0.34
CA ILE A 150 -0.13 -2.05 -1.67
C ILE A 150 -0.05 -3.52 -2.07
N ASN A 151 1.14 -4.12 -2.00
CA ASN A 151 1.33 -5.51 -2.40
C ASN A 151 0.52 -6.47 -1.51
N ALA A 152 0.42 -6.20 -0.20
CA ALA A 152 -0.44 -6.99 0.69
C ALA A 152 -1.92 -6.81 0.34
N ALA A 153 -2.37 -5.59 0.04
CA ALA A 153 -3.74 -5.33 -0.38
C ALA A 153 -4.06 -5.98 -1.74
N GLU A 154 -3.13 -5.96 -2.70
CA GLU A 154 -3.25 -6.66 -3.98
C GLU A 154 -3.28 -8.18 -3.78
N ALA A 155 -2.42 -8.74 -2.92
CA ALA A 155 -2.42 -10.16 -2.61
C ALA A 155 -3.73 -10.60 -1.94
N VAL A 156 -4.25 -9.84 -0.97
CA VAL A 156 -5.57 -10.08 -0.36
C VAL A 156 -6.68 -9.96 -1.42
N ALA A 157 -6.62 -8.95 -2.30
CA ALA A 157 -7.58 -8.82 -3.39
C ALA A 157 -7.52 -10.02 -4.35
N LEU A 158 -6.34 -10.57 -4.64
CA LEU A 158 -6.13 -11.76 -5.47
C LEU A 158 -6.48 -13.09 -4.77
N GLU A 159 -6.39 -13.16 -3.44
CA GLU A 159 -6.93 -14.28 -2.66
C GLU A 159 -8.45 -14.25 -2.65
N LEU A 160 -9.03 -13.06 -2.47
CA LEU A 160 -10.47 -12.84 -2.57
C LEU A 160 -11.00 -12.94 -4.01
N SER A 161 -10.13 -12.90 -5.03
CA SER A 161 -10.52 -12.88 -6.44
C SER A 161 -10.91 -14.25 -7.02
N ILE A 162 -10.90 -15.33 -6.23
CA ILE A 162 -11.53 -16.61 -6.61
C ILE A 162 -12.66 -16.94 -5.68
N PRO A 163 -13.86 -16.47 -6.03
CA PRO A 163 -15.02 -16.70 -5.22
C PRO A 163 -15.64 -18.01 -5.70
N VAL A 164 -15.04 -19.16 -5.35
CA VAL A 164 -15.87 -20.37 -5.28
C VAL A 164 -16.76 -20.18 -4.04
N ILE A 165 -17.94 -19.61 -4.26
CA ILE A 165 -18.90 -19.30 -3.21
C ILE A 165 -19.69 -20.58 -2.92
N LYS A 166 -19.52 -21.16 -1.74
CA LYS A 166 -20.31 -22.31 -1.31
C LYS A 166 -21.74 -21.85 -0.99
N VAL A 167 -22.71 -22.29 -1.78
CA VAL A 167 -24.13 -21.90 -1.65
C VAL A 167 -25.00 -23.02 -1.08
N ALA A 168 -24.50 -24.26 -1.05
CA ALA A 168 -25.08 -25.39 -0.33
C ALA A 168 -23.98 -26.34 0.15
N GLU A 169 -24.34 -27.38 0.88
CA GLU A 169 -23.40 -28.35 1.46
C GLU A 169 -22.41 -28.95 0.43
N THR A 170 -22.88 -29.21 -0.79
CA THR A 170 -22.07 -29.78 -1.88
C THR A 170 -22.09 -28.94 -3.16
N VAL A 171 -22.62 -27.71 -3.12
CA VAL A 171 -22.77 -26.83 -4.31
C VAL A 171 -21.99 -25.54 -4.13
N GLY A 172 -21.10 -25.25 -5.09
CA GLY A 172 -20.40 -23.97 -5.21
C GLY A 172 -20.77 -23.20 -6.47
N VAL A 173 -20.50 -21.90 -6.48
CA VAL A 173 -20.65 -21.01 -7.63
C VAL A 173 -19.32 -20.33 -7.90
N LEU A 174 -18.87 -20.32 -9.15
CA LEU A 174 -17.72 -19.57 -9.66
C LEU A 174 -18.22 -18.49 -10.62
N PRO A 175 -18.51 -17.26 -10.16
CA PRO A 175 -18.83 -16.15 -11.03
C PRO A 175 -17.56 -15.62 -11.71
N LEU A 176 -17.60 -15.49 -13.02
CA LEU A 176 -16.57 -14.85 -13.82
C LEU A 176 -16.98 -13.39 -14.08
N ILE A 177 -16.12 -12.44 -13.70
CA ILE A 177 -16.42 -11.00 -13.74
C ILE A 177 -15.31 -10.21 -14.44
N GLY A 178 -15.71 -9.36 -15.38
CA GLY A 178 -14.87 -8.41 -16.10
C GLY A 178 -14.15 -9.03 -17.29
N ASP A 179 -13.15 -8.33 -17.80
CA ASP A 179 -12.32 -8.81 -18.91
C ASP A 179 -11.39 -9.93 -18.41
N ILE A 180 -11.43 -11.07 -19.09
CA ILE A 180 -10.62 -12.24 -18.78
C ILE A 180 -9.62 -12.43 -19.91
N ASP A 181 -8.34 -12.28 -19.58
CA ASP A 181 -7.23 -12.68 -20.46
C ASP A 181 -6.80 -14.13 -20.17
N THR A 182 -5.88 -14.65 -20.97
CA THR A 182 -5.37 -16.03 -20.82
C THR A 182 -4.72 -16.31 -19.47
N LYS A 183 -3.93 -15.35 -18.94
CA LYS A 183 -3.17 -15.56 -17.70
C LYS A 183 -4.13 -15.61 -16.51
N ARG A 184 -5.04 -14.64 -16.45
CA ARG A 184 -6.11 -14.58 -15.45
C ARG A 184 -7.04 -15.78 -15.55
N ALA A 185 -7.41 -16.21 -16.76
CA ALA A 185 -8.19 -17.44 -16.95
C ALA A 185 -7.49 -18.64 -16.30
N GLN A 186 -6.21 -18.88 -16.60
CA GLN A 186 -5.44 -20.00 -16.05
C GLN A 186 -5.36 -19.94 -14.51
N GLU A 187 -5.04 -18.79 -13.93
CA GLU A 187 -4.93 -18.62 -12.48
C GLU A 187 -6.28 -18.82 -11.77
N LEU A 188 -7.37 -18.25 -12.31
CA LEU A 188 -8.74 -18.43 -11.78
C LEU A 188 -9.13 -19.91 -11.78
N MET A 189 -8.76 -20.59 -12.85
CA MET A 189 -9.10 -21.97 -13.14
C MET A 189 -8.40 -22.98 -12.23
N ASP A 190 -7.09 -22.83 -12.05
CA ASP A 190 -6.30 -23.70 -11.18
C ASP A 190 -6.77 -23.56 -9.72
N LYS A 191 -6.99 -22.32 -9.28
CA LYS A 191 -7.47 -22.06 -7.91
C LYS A 191 -8.93 -22.49 -7.72
N ALA A 192 -9.80 -22.38 -8.73
CA ALA A 192 -11.17 -22.90 -8.65
C ALA A 192 -11.18 -24.41 -8.46
N MET A 193 -10.39 -25.16 -9.24
CA MET A 193 -10.25 -26.61 -9.07
C MET A 193 -9.76 -26.98 -7.66
N ALA A 194 -8.69 -26.32 -7.17
CA ALA A 194 -8.17 -26.57 -5.83
C ALA A 194 -9.22 -26.27 -4.74
N LYS A 195 -9.93 -25.14 -4.85
CA LYS A 195 -10.92 -24.73 -3.86
C LYS A 195 -12.16 -25.62 -3.88
N SER A 196 -12.62 -26.07 -5.05
CA SER A 196 -13.73 -27.01 -5.16
C SER A 196 -13.43 -28.34 -4.48
N SER A 197 -12.19 -28.82 -4.60
CA SER A 197 -11.73 -30.02 -3.90
C SER A 197 -11.65 -29.81 -2.39
N GLU A 198 -11.05 -28.70 -1.93
CA GLU A 198 -10.99 -28.34 -0.50
C GLU A 198 -12.38 -28.26 0.15
N LEU A 199 -13.35 -27.69 -0.57
CA LEU A 199 -14.73 -27.54 -0.09
C LEU A 199 -15.59 -28.80 -0.21
N SER A 200 -15.03 -29.90 -0.76
CA SER A 200 -15.71 -31.17 -1.02
C SER A 200 -17.01 -30.99 -1.82
N LEU A 201 -16.95 -30.20 -2.90
CA LEU A 201 -18.11 -29.95 -3.75
C LEU A 201 -18.42 -31.14 -4.65
N GLU A 202 -19.70 -31.45 -4.83
CA GLU A 202 -20.19 -32.35 -5.87
C GLU A 202 -20.53 -31.58 -7.15
N TYR A 203 -20.94 -30.32 -7.01
CA TYR A 203 -21.36 -29.46 -8.11
C TYR A 203 -20.71 -28.08 -8.03
N ILE A 204 -20.34 -27.55 -9.18
CA ILE A 204 -19.89 -26.15 -9.33
C ILE A 204 -20.61 -25.49 -10.50
N VAL A 205 -21.22 -24.34 -10.25
CA VAL A 205 -21.87 -23.53 -11.30
C VAL A 205 -20.92 -22.41 -11.73
N ILE A 206 -20.43 -22.47 -12.96
CA ILE A 206 -19.59 -21.42 -13.56
C ILE A 206 -20.51 -20.41 -14.25
N ASP A 207 -20.58 -19.19 -13.71
CA ASP A 207 -21.45 -18.15 -14.23
C ASP A 207 -20.67 -17.14 -15.08
N LEU A 208 -21.06 -17.04 -16.36
CA LEU A 208 -20.41 -16.20 -17.37
C LEU A 208 -21.16 -14.88 -17.60
N SER A 209 -22.19 -14.58 -16.79
CA SER A 209 -23.04 -13.41 -16.97
C SER A 209 -22.27 -12.08 -16.89
N GLY A 210 -21.22 -12.03 -16.07
CA GLY A 210 -20.32 -10.90 -15.86
C GLY A 210 -19.16 -10.77 -16.85
N VAL A 211 -19.10 -11.62 -17.88
CA VAL A 211 -18.05 -11.60 -18.91
C VAL A 211 -18.64 -11.09 -20.22
N PRO A 212 -18.16 -9.95 -20.77
CA PRO A 212 -18.72 -9.36 -21.98
C PRO A 212 -18.31 -10.12 -23.24
N ILE A 213 -17.03 -10.54 -23.33
CA ILE A 213 -16.45 -11.23 -24.49
C ILE A 213 -15.47 -12.28 -23.98
N ILE A 214 -15.45 -13.46 -24.60
CA ILE A 214 -14.34 -14.42 -24.44
C ILE A 214 -13.68 -14.66 -25.79
N ASP A 215 -12.35 -14.73 -25.79
CA ASP A 215 -11.60 -15.19 -26.94
C ASP A 215 -11.55 -16.73 -26.99
N THR A 216 -10.98 -17.27 -28.05
CA THR A 216 -10.80 -18.71 -28.24
C THR A 216 -9.89 -19.36 -27.20
N MET A 217 -8.91 -18.63 -26.65
CA MET A 217 -7.94 -19.18 -25.70
C MET A 217 -8.56 -19.30 -24.29
N VAL A 218 -9.34 -18.31 -23.85
CA VAL A 218 -10.09 -18.33 -22.61
C VAL A 218 -11.15 -19.43 -22.66
N ALA A 219 -11.86 -19.58 -23.78
CA ALA A 219 -12.83 -20.65 -23.98
C ALA A 219 -12.18 -22.05 -23.82
N ASP A 220 -11.05 -22.32 -24.51
CA ASP A 220 -10.29 -23.58 -24.37
C ASP A 220 -9.91 -23.87 -22.92
N ARG A 221 -9.49 -22.84 -22.18
CA ARG A 221 -9.11 -22.96 -20.77
C ARG A 221 -10.31 -23.34 -19.89
N ILE A 222 -11.49 -22.73 -20.10
CA ILE A 222 -12.72 -23.09 -19.38
C ILE A 222 -13.00 -24.59 -19.52
N PHE A 223 -12.85 -25.16 -20.71
CA PHE A 223 -13.07 -26.60 -20.93
C PHE A 223 -12.04 -27.48 -20.24
N LYS A 224 -10.77 -27.09 -20.23
CA LYS A 224 -9.73 -27.82 -19.48
C LYS A 224 -10.08 -27.92 -18.01
N VAL A 225 -10.65 -26.87 -17.41
CA VAL A 225 -11.13 -26.91 -16.02
C VAL A 225 -12.35 -27.79 -15.85
N ILE A 226 -13.35 -27.68 -16.71
CA ILE A 226 -14.54 -28.54 -16.61
C ILE A 226 -14.13 -30.02 -16.65
N ASN A 227 -13.20 -30.36 -17.55
CA ASN A 227 -12.64 -31.71 -17.62
C ASN A 227 -11.83 -32.06 -16.36
N GLY A 228 -10.99 -31.15 -15.87
CA GLY A 228 -10.22 -31.34 -14.64
C GLY A 228 -11.10 -31.57 -13.41
N LEU A 229 -12.18 -30.79 -13.25
CA LEU A 229 -13.19 -30.96 -12.21
C LEU A 229 -13.89 -32.31 -12.32
N SER A 230 -14.25 -32.73 -13.54
CA SER A 230 -14.87 -34.03 -13.80
C SER A 230 -13.96 -35.19 -13.35
N LEU A 231 -12.65 -35.10 -13.59
CA LEU A 231 -11.67 -36.08 -13.10
C LEU A 231 -11.57 -36.12 -11.56
N LEU A 232 -11.90 -35.02 -10.89
CA LEU A 232 -11.99 -34.93 -9.43
C LEU A 232 -13.37 -35.37 -8.89
N GLY A 233 -14.28 -35.81 -9.76
CA GLY A 233 -15.65 -36.20 -9.38
C GLY A 233 -16.61 -35.03 -9.18
N ILE A 234 -16.22 -33.81 -9.57
CA ILE A 234 -17.00 -32.58 -9.41
C ILE A 234 -17.68 -32.24 -10.74
N LYS A 235 -19.01 -32.12 -10.72
CA LYS A 235 -19.82 -31.81 -11.92
C LYS A 235 -19.93 -30.31 -12.13
N ALA A 236 -19.43 -29.83 -13.27
CA ALA A 236 -19.55 -28.42 -13.64
C ALA A 236 -20.87 -28.16 -14.40
N LEU A 237 -21.53 -27.05 -14.08
CA LEU A 237 -22.68 -26.48 -14.80
C LEU A 237 -22.29 -25.11 -15.34
N LEU A 238 -22.80 -24.72 -16.51
CA LEU A 238 -22.56 -23.38 -17.07
C LEU A 238 -23.82 -22.51 -17.04
N THR A 239 -23.67 -21.24 -16.69
CA THR A 239 -24.74 -20.25 -16.79
C THR A 239 -24.28 -18.93 -17.41
N GLY A 240 -25.22 -18.09 -17.85
CA GLY A 240 -24.91 -16.74 -18.30
C GLY A 240 -24.16 -16.66 -19.63
N ILE A 241 -24.20 -17.72 -20.46
CA ILE A 241 -23.57 -17.74 -21.78
C ILE A 241 -24.31 -16.77 -22.72
N ARG A 242 -23.59 -15.75 -23.20
CA ARG A 242 -24.07 -14.82 -24.24
C ARG A 242 -23.98 -15.47 -25.63
N PRO A 243 -24.80 -15.03 -26.62
CA PRO A 243 -24.78 -15.61 -27.97
C PRO A 243 -23.39 -15.64 -28.62
N GLU A 244 -22.59 -14.59 -28.44
CA GLU A 244 -21.25 -14.46 -29.02
C GLU A 244 -20.30 -15.50 -28.42
N ILE A 245 -20.42 -15.75 -27.11
CA ILE A 245 -19.66 -16.76 -26.37
C ILE A 245 -20.04 -18.16 -26.87
N ALA A 246 -21.35 -18.43 -27.03
CA ALA A 246 -21.84 -19.71 -27.54
C ALA A 246 -21.30 -19.99 -28.94
N GLN A 247 -21.27 -18.98 -29.82
CA GLN A 247 -20.73 -19.12 -31.17
C GLN A 247 -19.24 -19.47 -31.17
N THR A 248 -18.44 -18.82 -30.32
CA THR A 248 -17.02 -19.14 -30.12
C THR A 248 -16.83 -20.58 -29.64
N MET A 249 -17.64 -21.04 -28.68
CA MET A 249 -17.59 -22.42 -28.17
C MET A 249 -17.91 -23.43 -29.28
N ILE A 250 -18.95 -23.20 -30.08
CA ILE A 250 -19.31 -24.06 -31.22
C ILE A 250 -18.16 -24.13 -32.23
N ASN A 251 -17.54 -22.99 -32.56
CA ASN A 251 -16.44 -22.93 -33.54
C ASN A 251 -15.19 -23.70 -33.07
N LEU A 252 -14.99 -23.82 -31.75
CA LEU A 252 -13.92 -24.62 -31.16
C LEU A 252 -14.22 -26.14 -31.14
N GLY A 253 -15.34 -26.56 -31.73
CA GLY A 253 -15.76 -27.96 -31.75
C GLY A 253 -16.33 -28.43 -30.41
N VAL A 254 -16.69 -27.50 -29.52
CA VAL A 254 -17.35 -27.84 -28.26
C VAL A 254 -18.78 -28.24 -28.59
N ASN A 255 -19.03 -29.54 -28.55
CA ASN A 255 -20.37 -30.06 -28.65
C ASN A 255 -20.92 -30.31 -27.24
N VAL A 256 -21.54 -29.28 -26.68
CA VAL A 256 -22.14 -29.30 -25.33
C VAL A 256 -23.13 -30.47 -25.17
N ASN A 257 -23.77 -30.90 -26.26
CA ASN A 257 -24.71 -32.02 -26.26
C ASN A 257 -24.04 -33.41 -26.12
N THR A 258 -22.74 -33.54 -26.41
CA THR A 258 -21.99 -34.79 -26.24
C THR A 258 -21.07 -34.79 -25.02
N SER A 259 -20.85 -33.63 -24.40
CA SER A 259 -19.92 -33.46 -23.28
C SER A 259 -20.57 -33.58 -21.90
N ASP A 260 -21.89 -33.86 -21.82
CA ASP A 260 -22.68 -33.94 -20.58
C ASP A 260 -22.54 -32.70 -19.65
N ILE A 261 -22.21 -31.52 -20.19
CA ILE A 261 -22.09 -30.28 -19.42
C ILE A 261 -23.46 -29.58 -19.40
N PRO A 262 -24.20 -29.55 -18.27
CA PRO A 262 -25.50 -28.92 -18.22
C PRO A 262 -25.36 -27.40 -18.34
N VAL A 263 -26.15 -26.79 -19.22
CA VAL A 263 -26.18 -25.33 -19.44
C VAL A 263 -27.55 -24.78 -19.08
N TYR A 264 -27.57 -23.70 -18.30
CA TYR A 264 -28.81 -23.00 -17.94
C TYR A 264 -28.73 -21.52 -18.28
N SER A 265 -29.87 -20.92 -18.60
CA SER A 265 -29.93 -19.50 -18.98
C SER A 265 -29.62 -18.54 -17.82
N SER A 266 -29.62 -19.00 -16.57
CA SER A 266 -29.30 -18.19 -15.39
C SER A 266 -28.84 -19.05 -14.22
N LEU A 267 -28.02 -18.46 -13.34
CA LEU A 267 -27.58 -19.07 -12.09
C LEU A 267 -28.78 -19.62 -11.27
N GLN A 268 -29.86 -18.84 -11.17
CA GLN A 268 -31.06 -19.25 -10.44
C GLN A 268 -31.66 -20.58 -10.97
N LYS A 269 -31.70 -20.78 -12.29
CA LYS A 269 -32.24 -22.02 -12.88
C LYS A 269 -31.31 -23.22 -12.60
N ALA A 270 -30.00 -23.00 -12.67
CA ALA A 270 -29.02 -24.03 -12.33
C ALA A 270 -29.16 -24.47 -10.87
N LEU A 271 -29.22 -23.51 -9.93
CA LEU A 271 -29.38 -23.83 -8.50
C LEU A 271 -30.70 -24.56 -8.20
N LYS A 272 -31.81 -24.16 -8.84
CA LYS A 272 -33.08 -24.90 -8.75
C LYS A 272 -32.97 -26.33 -9.25
N SER A 273 -32.22 -26.58 -10.33
CA SER A 273 -32.01 -27.94 -10.86
C SER A 273 -31.25 -28.85 -9.89
N LEU A 274 -30.38 -28.26 -9.06
CA LEU A 274 -29.63 -28.95 -8.01
C LEU A 274 -30.40 -29.06 -6.70
N ARG A 275 -31.68 -28.67 -6.66
CA ARG A 275 -32.53 -28.65 -5.45
C ARG A 275 -31.92 -27.86 -4.29
N VAL A 276 -31.14 -26.82 -4.59
CA VAL A 276 -30.72 -25.85 -3.58
C VAL A 276 -31.94 -25.03 -3.22
N GLU A 277 -32.56 -25.32 -2.06
CA GLU A 277 -33.72 -24.58 -1.55
C GLU A 277 -33.31 -23.20 -1.02
N SER A 278 -34.03 -22.17 -1.48
CA SER A 278 -34.02 -20.76 -1.03
C SER A 278 -32.66 -20.13 -0.66
N LEU A 279 -32.06 -19.41 -1.62
CA LEU A 279 -31.32 -18.17 -1.35
C LEU A 279 -32.29 -17.03 -1.06
#